data_AF-A0A410RFB2-F1
#
_entry.id   AF-A0A410RFB2-F1
#
_cell.length_a   1.000
_cell.length_b   1.000
_cell.length_c   1.000
_cell.angle_alpha   90.00
_cell.angle_beta   90.00
_cell.angle_gamma   90.00
#
_symmetry.space_group_name_H-M   'P 1'
#
loop_
_entity.id
_entity.type
_entity.pdbx_description
1 polymer ?
#
loop_
_entity_poly.entity_id
_entity_poly.type
_entity_poly.pdbx_seq_one_letter_code
_entity_poly.pdbx_strand_id
1 'polypeptide(L)'
;RPAPSNRAMKSYVLVCCLIVGAIAAPTDVGHNGGRKCQCDGPGGSPDSATDLAQSHRLDELLHEFLMLKHKYDVGTERADGVIEDMDDLKHTIETLEGHGCEKYKEFQCGGDQPHCISNLLVCDGDNDCENGADEAHCAVTANAGSTWTGYVVYDHCTQRRPDTIQMKINSVSTVPYFTARPKVTGSIMIQKHTKDYDSWTSLPVTGYWAASEGSVVLFPPENDRLGLVCTFHGHDHDTCTGLIVRESIWNPCAEFTFHRD
;
A
#
# COMPACT_ATOMS: atom_id res chain seq x y z
N ARG A 1 -15.75 -15.13 48.32
CA ARG A 1 -16.98 -14.86 47.54
C ARG A 1 -16.67 -13.76 46.55
N PRO A 2 -17.07 -13.83 45.26
CA PRO A 2 -16.99 -14.92 44.28
C PRO A 2 -16.05 -14.57 43.10
N ALA A 3 -15.79 -15.55 42.22
CA ALA A 3 -14.98 -15.44 41.00
C ALA A 3 -15.79 -14.98 39.77
N PRO A 4 -15.13 -14.44 38.73
CA PRO A 4 -15.58 -14.55 37.34
C PRO A 4 -14.57 -15.39 36.51
N SER A 5 -14.94 -16.58 36.05
CA SER A 5 -15.65 -16.87 34.79
C SER A 5 -14.71 -17.04 33.58
N ASN A 6 -14.14 -18.24 33.47
CA ASN A 6 -13.50 -18.79 32.27
C ASN A 6 -14.55 -18.99 31.16
N ARG A 7 -14.61 -18.07 30.19
CA ARG A 7 -15.48 -18.22 29.02
C ARG A 7 -14.89 -17.60 27.75
N ALA A 8 -13.67 -18.01 27.39
CA ALA A 8 -13.08 -17.68 26.09
C ALA A 8 -12.12 -18.77 25.57
N MET A 9 -12.40 -20.05 25.86
CA MET A 9 -11.51 -21.15 25.46
C MET A 9 -12.31 -22.42 25.11
N LYS A 10 -13.40 -22.28 24.33
CA LYS A 10 -14.20 -23.41 23.83
C LYS A 10 -14.62 -23.34 22.35
N SER A 11 -14.10 -22.41 21.56
CA SER A 11 -14.50 -22.30 20.14
C SER A 11 -13.47 -22.77 19.11
N TYR A 12 -12.27 -23.19 19.53
CA TYR A 12 -11.22 -23.63 18.58
C TYR A 12 -11.13 -25.14 18.36
N VAL A 13 -11.79 -25.97 19.17
CA VAL A 13 -11.69 -27.45 19.06
C VAL A 13 -12.71 -28.04 18.06
N LEU A 14 -13.75 -27.29 17.70
CA LEU A 14 -14.77 -27.75 16.75
C LEU A 14 -14.45 -27.49 15.27
N VAL A 15 -13.46 -26.64 14.97
CA VAL A 15 -13.09 -26.31 13.58
C VAL A 15 -11.99 -27.24 13.02
N CYS A 16 -11.24 -27.94 13.87
CA CYS A 16 -10.22 -28.90 13.42
C CYS A 16 -10.75 -30.27 12.96
N CYS A 17 -12.03 -30.61 13.19
CA CYS A 17 -12.58 -31.92 12.81
C CYS A 17 -13.17 -31.99 11.38
N LEU A 18 -13.22 -30.88 10.63
CA LEU A 18 -13.79 -30.86 9.27
C LEU A 18 -12.76 -30.93 8.14
N ILE A 19 -11.45 -31.03 8.44
CA ILE A 19 -10.38 -31.03 7.42
C ILE A 19 -9.67 -32.40 7.29
N VAL A 20 -10.09 -33.45 8.02
CA VAL A 20 -9.43 -34.78 7.98
C VAL A 20 -10.29 -35.87 7.27
N GLY A 21 -11.38 -35.48 6.59
CA GLY A 21 -12.29 -36.43 5.93
C GLY A 21 -11.96 -36.79 4.47
N ALA A 22 -10.95 -36.17 3.86
CA ALA A 22 -10.53 -36.50 2.50
C ALA A 22 -9.13 -37.11 2.57
N ILE A 23 -9.00 -38.33 2.04
CA ILE A 23 -7.80 -39.18 1.84
C ILE A 23 -7.85 -40.47 2.70
N ALA A 24 -8.56 -41.48 2.18
CA ALA A 24 -8.25 -42.90 2.40
C ALA A 24 -8.91 -43.77 1.31
N ALA A 25 -8.13 -44.00 0.24
CA ALA A 25 -7.88 -45.23 -0.55
C ALA A 25 -8.96 -46.32 -0.84
N PRO A 26 -8.74 -47.15 -1.89
CA PRO A 26 -9.75 -47.78 -2.74
C PRO A 26 -10.23 -49.15 -2.24
N THR A 27 -11.38 -49.60 -2.75
CA THR A 27 -11.75 -51.03 -2.71
C THR A 27 -12.12 -51.53 -4.11
N ASP A 28 -11.40 -52.56 -4.53
CA ASP A 28 -11.66 -53.42 -5.68
C ASP A 28 -13.08 -54.01 -5.64
N VAL A 29 -13.80 -53.94 -6.77
CA VAL A 29 -14.95 -54.79 -7.03
C VAL A 29 -14.71 -55.54 -8.33
N GLY A 30 -14.54 -56.85 -8.19
CA GLY A 30 -14.25 -57.78 -9.27
C GLY A 30 -15.36 -57.87 -10.33
N HIS A 31 -14.93 -58.01 -11.58
CA HIS A 31 -15.76 -58.45 -12.69
C HIS A 31 -16.09 -59.94 -12.57
N ASN A 32 -17.38 -60.29 -12.60
CA ASN A 32 -17.80 -61.47 -13.36
C ASN A 32 -19.29 -61.45 -13.72
N GLY A 33 -19.59 -61.82 -14.98
CA GLY A 33 -20.93 -62.21 -15.41
C GLY A 33 -21.64 -61.22 -16.32
N GLY A 34 -21.33 -61.27 -17.61
CA GLY A 34 -21.93 -60.42 -18.63
C GLY A 34 -23.46 -60.46 -18.66
N ARG A 35 -24.07 -59.27 -18.65
CA ARG A 35 -25.34 -58.97 -19.32
C ARG A 35 -25.20 -57.59 -19.96
N LYS A 36 -25.50 -57.55 -21.26
CA LYS A 36 -25.63 -56.33 -22.07
C LYS A 36 -26.37 -55.25 -21.27
N CYS A 37 -25.79 -54.06 -21.18
CA CYS A 37 -26.55 -52.87 -20.81
C CYS A 37 -27.54 -52.58 -21.94
N GLN A 38 -28.77 -53.06 -21.76
CA GLN A 38 -29.91 -52.77 -22.60
C GLN A 38 -30.51 -51.46 -22.08
N CYS A 39 -30.45 -50.40 -22.89
CA CYS A 39 -31.14 -49.14 -22.60
C CYS A 39 -32.64 -49.33 -22.92
N ASP A 40 -33.38 -49.94 -22.00
CA ASP A 40 -34.85 -49.90 -22.02
C ASP A 40 -35.31 -48.87 -20.97
N GLY A 41 -35.88 -47.75 -21.43
CA GLY A 41 -36.60 -46.83 -20.55
C GLY A 41 -37.97 -47.41 -20.14
N PRO A 42 -38.78 -46.68 -19.35
CA PRO A 42 -38.49 -45.60 -18.43
C PRO A 42 -38.86 -46.04 -17.00
N GLY A 43 -37.85 -46.35 -16.18
CA GLY A 43 -38.00 -46.68 -14.76
C GLY A 43 -37.25 -45.68 -13.88
N GLY A 44 -37.38 -44.39 -14.18
CA GLY A 44 -36.80 -43.33 -13.37
C GLY A 44 -37.63 -43.15 -12.11
N SER A 45 -37.01 -43.33 -10.94
CA SER A 45 -37.54 -42.74 -9.70
C SER A 45 -37.79 -41.24 -9.95
N PRO A 46 -38.86 -40.62 -9.43
CA PRO A 46 -39.28 -39.27 -9.84
C PRO A 46 -38.32 -38.13 -9.47
N ASP A 47 -37.21 -38.44 -8.79
CA ASP A 47 -36.40 -37.46 -8.07
C ASP A 47 -35.15 -36.99 -8.85
N SER A 48 -34.80 -37.59 -9.99
CA SER A 48 -33.55 -37.25 -10.72
C SER A 48 -33.70 -36.18 -11.82
N ALA A 49 -34.91 -35.92 -12.31
CA ALA A 49 -35.16 -34.84 -13.27
C ALA A 49 -35.31 -33.48 -12.58
N THR A 50 -35.82 -33.50 -11.34
CA THR A 50 -35.92 -32.33 -10.47
C THR A 50 -34.53 -31.86 -10.01
N ASP A 51 -33.62 -32.77 -9.66
CA ASP A 51 -32.26 -32.42 -9.22
C ASP A 51 -31.41 -31.80 -10.35
N LEU A 52 -31.48 -32.33 -11.58
CA LEU A 52 -30.75 -31.78 -12.73
C LEU A 52 -31.30 -30.41 -13.18
N ALA A 53 -32.62 -30.23 -13.15
CA ALA A 53 -33.24 -28.95 -13.45
C ALA A 53 -32.98 -27.91 -12.34
N GLN A 54 -32.90 -28.34 -11.07
CA GLN A 54 -32.54 -27.48 -9.95
C GLN A 54 -31.06 -27.07 -10.00
N SER A 55 -30.13 -27.94 -10.41
CA SER A 55 -28.71 -27.60 -10.56
C SER A 55 -28.50 -26.57 -11.68
N HIS A 56 -29.17 -26.73 -12.83
CA HIS A 56 -29.10 -25.75 -13.92
C HIS A 56 -29.58 -24.36 -13.52
N ARG A 57 -30.68 -24.29 -12.74
CA ARG A 57 -31.19 -23.02 -12.21
C ARG A 57 -30.25 -22.40 -11.18
N LEU A 58 -29.56 -23.23 -10.39
CA LEU A 58 -28.55 -22.77 -9.45
C LEU A 58 -27.34 -22.16 -10.16
N ASP A 59 -26.88 -22.80 -11.23
CA ASP A 59 -25.76 -22.31 -12.07
C ASP A 59 -26.13 -21.00 -12.78
N GLU A 60 -27.36 -20.87 -13.26
CA GLU A 60 -27.88 -19.65 -13.89
C GLU A 60 -27.93 -18.48 -12.89
N LEU A 61 -28.49 -18.72 -11.71
CA LEU A 61 -28.53 -17.70 -10.64
C LEU A 61 -27.14 -17.33 -10.13
N LEU A 62 -26.21 -18.30 -10.06
CA LEU A 62 -24.82 -18.04 -9.71
C LEU A 62 -24.16 -17.13 -10.75
N HIS A 63 -24.40 -17.38 -12.04
CA HIS A 63 -23.87 -16.54 -13.11
C HIS A 63 -24.41 -15.10 -13.02
N GLU A 64 -25.72 -14.93 -12.83
CA GLU A 64 -26.32 -13.60 -12.67
C GLU A 64 -25.76 -12.86 -11.46
N PHE A 65 -25.61 -13.55 -10.31
CA PHE A 65 -25.03 -12.97 -9.11
C PHE A 65 -23.58 -12.52 -9.31
N LEU A 66 -22.75 -13.35 -9.97
CA LEU A 66 -21.36 -13.01 -10.27
C LEU A 66 -21.25 -11.82 -11.22
N MET A 67 -22.12 -11.74 -12.23
CA MET A 67 -22.16 -10.61 -13.16
C MET A 67 -22.62 -9.32 -12.48
N LEU A 68 -23.59 -9.41 -11.55
CA LEU A 68 -24.00 -8.26 -10.75
C LEU A 68 -22.89 -7.81 -9.80
N LYS A 69 -22.23 -8.76 -9.13
CA LYS A 69 -21.06 -8.49 -8.28
C LYS A 69 -19.96 -7.78 -9.07
N HIS A 70 -19.60 -8.29 -10.24
CA HIS A 70 -18.58 -7.67 -11.08
C HIS A 70 -18.95 -6.23 -11.49
N LYS A 71 -20.22 -5.98 -11.86
CA LYS A 71 -20.68 -4.62 -12.16
C LYS A 71 -20.64 -3.70 -10.95
N TYR A 72 -20.95 -4.22 -9.76
CA TYR A 72 -20.84 -3.48 -8.51
C TYR A 72 -19.38 -3.17 -8.20
N ASP A 73 -18.49 -4.16 -8.22
CA ASP A 73 -17.06 -4.02 -7.96
C ASP A 73 -16.44 -2.97 -8.91
N VAL A 74 -16.70 -3.09 -10.22
CA VAL A 74 -16.24 -2.12 -11.22
C VAL A 74 -16.86 -0.72 -11.05
N GLY A 75 -18.11 -0.66 -10.58
CA GLY A 75 -18.78 0.61 -10.26
C GLY A 75 -18.16 1.30 -9.05
N THR A 76 -17.87 0.52 -8.01
CA THR A 76 -17.20 0.96 -6.78
C THR A 76 -15.78 1.41 -7.05
N GLU A 77 -14.97 0.64 -7.79
CA GLU A 77 -13.60 1.03 -8.17
C GLU A 77 -13.57 2.36 -8.93
N ARG A 78 -14.55 2.60 -9.82
CA ARG A 78 -14.66 3.90 -10.51
C ARG A 78 -15.07 5.04 -9.58
N ALA A 79 -15.94 4.77 -8.62
CA ALA A 79 -16.34 5.77 -7.64
C ALA A 79 -15.19 6.12 -6.70
N ASP A 80 -14.44 5.12 -6.25
CA ASP A 80 -13.26 5.27 -5.40
C ASP A 80 -12.17 6.07 -6.13
N GLY A 81 -11.86 5.73 -7.39
CA GLY A 81 -10.89 6.49 -8.18
C GLY A 81 -11.28 7.96 -8.40
N VAL A 82 -12.58 8.26 -8.56
CA VAL A 82 -13.05 9.66 -8.66
C VAL A 82 -12.91 10.40 -7.32
N ILE A 83 -13.10 9.72 -6.19
CA ILE A 83 -12.90 10.31 -4.86
C ILE A 83 -11.42 10.63 -4.64
N GLU A 84 -10.53 9.72 -5.03
CA GLU A 84 -9.07 9.92 -4.97
C GLU A 84 -8.63 11.11 -5.83
N ASP A 85 -9.05 11.17 -7.10
CA ASP A 85 -8.75 12.30 -8.01
C ASP A 85 -9.25 13.65 -7.45
N MET A 86 -10.41 13.65 -6.79
CA MET A 86 -10.99 14.85 -6.20
C MET A 86 -10.21 15.35 -4.98
N ASP A 87 -9.70 14.45 -4.15
CA ASP A 87 -8.89 14.81 -2.99
C ASP A 87 -7.48 15.28 -3.41
N ASP A 88 -6.88 14.63 -4.41
CA ASP A 88 -5.63 15.07 -5.03
C ASP A 88 -5.74 16.49 -5.62
N LEU A 89 -6.86 16.76 -6.30
CA LEU A 89 -7.15 18.10 -6.82
C LEU A 89 -7.34 19.12 -5.70
N LYS A 90 -8.03 18.74 -4.61
CA LYS A 90 -8.22 19.59 -3.44
C LYS A 90 -6.88 19.96 -2.80
N HIS A 91 -5.99 18.99 -2.57
CA HIS A 91 -4.65 19.24 -2.05
C HIS A 91 -3.81 20.14 -2.98
N THR A 92 -3.95 19.97 -4.30
CA THR A 92 -3.29 20.83 -5.27
C THR A 92 -3.78 22.28 -5.16
N ILE A 93 -5.09 22.49 -5.01
CA ILE A 93 -5.69 23.81 -4.83
C ILE A 93 -5.21 24.44 -3.52
N GLU A 94 -5.24 23.70 -2.40
CA GLU A 94 -4.78 24.18 -1.08
C GLU A 94 -3.31 24.65 -1.13
N THR A 95 -2.47 23.92 -1.87
CA THR A 95 -1.06 24.27 -2.07
C THR A 95 -0.88 25.57 -2.86
N LEU A 96 -1.77 25.85 -3.82
CA LEU A 96 -1.72 27.04 -4.68
C LEU A 96 -2.34 28.27 -4.03
N GLU A 97 -3.46 28.11 -3.33
CA GLU A 97 -4.21 29.19 -2.70
C GLU A 97 -3.50 29.68 -1.42
N GLY A 98 -2.75 28.81 -0.76
CA GLY A 98 -2.01 29.12 0.46
C GLY A 98 -2.94 29.21 1.66
N HIS A 99 -2.79 28.26 2.57
CA HIS A 99 -3.68 28.07 3.73
C HIS A 99 -3.38 29.00 4.93
N GLY A 100 -2.70 30.14 4.71
CA GLY A 100 -2.43 31.13 5.75
C GLY A 100 -1.44 30.72 6.85
N CYS A 101 -0.81 29.54 6.77
CA CYS A 101 0.23 29.10 7.71
C CYS A 101 1.63 29.25 7.11
N GLU A 102 2.66 29.32 7.95
CA GLU A 102 4.05 29.41 7.51
C GLU A 102 4.52 28.11 6.85
N LYS A 103 4.83 28.20 5.55
CA LYS A 103 5.32 27.07 4.74
C LYS A 103 6.54 26.42 5.41
N TYR A 104 6.55 25.08 5.48
CA TYR A 104 7.61 24.24 6.07
C TYR A 104 7.76 24.27 7.59
N LYS A 105 6.97 25.07 8.31
CA LYS A 105 7.01 25.11 9.78
C LYS A 105 5.68 24.78 10.42
N GLU A 106 4.60 25.09 9.74
CA GLU A 106 3.26 24.95 10.25
C GLU A 106 2.41 24.05 9.35
N PHE A 107 1.56 23.27 10.01
CA PHE A 107 0.58 22.38 9.43
C PHE A 107 -0.80 23.00 9.58
N GLN A 108 -1.60 22.94 8.52
CA GLN A 108 -2.97 23.42 8.52
C GLN A 108 -3.90 22.27 8.92
N CYS A 109 -4.56 22.41 10.07
CA CYS A 109 -5.56 21.46 10.55
C CYS A 109 -6.79 21.33 9.62
N GLY A 110 -6.98 22.29 8.73
CA GLY A 110 -8.09 22.35 7.78
C GLY A 110 -9.34 22.98 8.38
N GLY A 111 -10.42 23.01 7.60
CA GLY A 111 -11.68 23.66 7.96
C GLY A 111 -11.80 25.09 7.42
N ASP A 112 -12.88 25.77 7.81
CA ASP A 112 -13.26 27.10 7.29
C ASP A 112 -12.37 28.24 7.80
N GLN A 113 -11.63 28.01 8.89
CA GLN A 113 -10.71 28.98 9.48
C GLN A 113 -9.30 28.38 9.55
N PRO A 114 -8.26 29.16 9.22
CA PRO A 114 -6.90 28.65 9.28
C PRO A 114 -6.49 28.41 10.73
N HIS A 115 -6.29 27.15 11.10
CA HIS A 115 -5.69 26.76 12.37
C HIS A 115 -4.35 26.08 12.10
N CYS A 116 -3.28 26.74 12.55
CA CYS A 116 -1.91 26.35 12.26
C CYS A 116 -1.26 25.80 13.53
N ILE A 117 -0.73 24.58 13.43
CA ILE A 117 0.09 23.96 14.48
C ILE A 117 1.51 23.73 13.96
N SER A 118 2.48 23.44 14.84
CA SER A 118 3.84 23.15 14.39
C SER A 118 3.93 21.81 13.67
N ASN A 119 4.77 21.71 12.63
CA ASN A 119 5.09 20.44 11.94
C ASN A 119 5.76 19.39 12.85
N LEU A 120 6.11 19.73 14.09
CA LEU A 120 6.61 18.79 15.10
C LEU A 120 5.50 18.12 15.91
N LEU A 121 4.29 18.68 15.87
CA LEU A 121 3.10 18.18 16.55
C LEU A 121 2.31 17.20 15.68
N VAL A 122 2.52 17.22 14.37
CA VAL A 122 1.88 16.25 13.46
C VAL A 122 2.41 14.84 13.76
N CYS A 123 1.50 13.91 14.06
CA CYS A 123 1.79 12.51 14.37
C CYS A 123 2.69 12.32 15.59
N ASP A 124 2.58 13.22 16.56
CA ASP A 124 3.29 13.12 17.84
C ASP A 124 2.55 12.26 18.88
N GLY A 125 1.30 11.90 18.58
CA GLY A 125 0.46 11.00 19.37
C GLY A 125 -0.57 11.73 20.25
N ASP A 126 -0.56 13.06 20.26
CA ASP A 126 -1.56 13.91 20.91
C ASP A 126 -2.40 14.63 19.85
N ASN A 127 -3.71 14.81 20.10
CA ASN A 127 -4.56 15.59 19.19
C ASN A 127 -4.39 17.08 19.49
N ASP A 128 -3.61 17.79 18.67
CA ASP A 128 -3.42 19.24 18.74
C ASP A 128 -4.43 20.00 17.86
N CYS A 129 -4.89 19.40 16.76
CA CYS A 129 -6.00 19.96 16.00
C CYS A 129 -7.34 19.64 16.68
N GLU A 130 -8.28 20.61 16.71
CA GLU A 130 -9.63 20.38 17.26
C GLU A 130 -10.41 19.25 16.55
N ASN A 131 -10.11 19.03 15.26
CA ASN A 131 -10.67 17.97 14.44
C ASN A 131 -9.82 16.68 14.42
N GLY A 132 -8.65 16.66 15.10
CA GLY A 132 -7.71 15.54 15.11
C GLY A 132 -7.05 15.24 13.76
N ALA A 133 -7.01 16.20 12.83
CA ALA A 133 -6.46 15.98 11.50
C ALA A 133 -4.95 15.68 11.50
N ASP A 134 -4.24 16.21 12.48
CA ASP A 134 -2.82 15.99 12.74
C ASP A 134 -2.47 14.54 13.08
N GLU A 135 -3.41 13.77 13.61
CA GLU A 135 -3.22 12.36 13.99
C GLU A 135 -3.89 11.37 13.03
N ALA A 136 -4.54 11.85 11.97
CA ALA A 136 -5.32 11.00 11.06
C ALA A 136 -4.45 10.21 10.05
N HIS A 137 -3.32 10.76 9.61
CA HIS A 137 -2.53 10.25 8.48
C HIS A 137 -1.05 10.02 8.83
N CYS A 138 -0.80 9.21 9.86
CA CYS A 138 0.57 8.97 10.39
C CYS A 138 1.30 7.75 9.81
N ALA A 139 0.69 7.06 8.85
CA ALA A 139 1.31 5.90 8.22
C ALA A 139 2.50 6.34 7.34
N VAL A 140 3.62 5.62 7.46
CA VAL A 140 4.80 5.87 6.61
C VAL A 140 4.60 5.15 5.28
N THR A 141 4.33 5.89 4.20
CA THR A 141 4.12 5.34 2.85
C THR A 141 5.33 4.54 2.36
N ALA A 142 6.53 5.01 2.69
CA ALA A 142 7.81 4.38 2.38
C ALA A 142 8.16 3.28 3.40
N ASN A 143 7.39 2.19 3.38
CA ASN A 143 7.55 1.06 4.30
C ASN A 143 8.95 0.41 4.24
N ALA A 144 9.40 -0.18 5.35
CA ALA A 144 10.64 -0.94 5.38
C ALA A 144 10.59 -2.10 4.37
N GLY A 145 11.66 -2.24 3.58
CA GLY A 145 11.78 -3.22 2.50
C GLY A 145 11.30 -2.71 1.14
N SER A 146 10.60 -1.56 1.07
CA SER A 146 10.17 -0.98 -0.21
C SER A 146 11.37 -0.56 -1.07
N THR A 147 11.23 -0.77 -2.38
CA THR A 147 12.20 -0.35 -3.40
C THR A 147 11.49 0.54 -4.40
N TRP A 148 12.15 1.61 -4.80
CA TRP A 148 11.60 2.66 -5.62
C TRP A 148 12.56 2.98 -6.75
N THR A 149 12.11 2.91 -7.99
CA THR A 149 12.90 3.27 -9.15
C THR A 149 12.55 4.68 -9.60
N GLY A 150 13.53 5.58 -9.53
CA GLY A 150 13.45 6.98 -9.92
C GLY A 150 14.01 7.22 -11.30
N TYR A 151 13.24 7.89 -12.16
CA TYR A 151 13.62 8.33 -13.50
C TYR A 151 13.92 9.83 -13.51
N VAL A 152 15.00 10.23 -14.17
CA VAL A 152 15.42 11.64 -14.21
C VAL A 152 14.41 12.52 -14.97
N VAL A 153 14.01 13.63 -14.35
CA VAL A 153 13.28 14.73 -15.02
C VAL A 153 14.28 15.80 -15.46
N TYR A 154 15.10 16.27 -14.52
CA TYR A 154 16.26 17.11 -14.80
C TYR A 154 17.35 16.87 -13.75
N ASP A 155 18.61 17.13 -14.11
CA ASP A 155 19.71 17.12 -13.17
C ASP A 155 20.78 18.12 -13.58
N HIS A 156 21.07 19.07 -12.68
CA HIS A 156 22.09 20.09 -12.85
C HIS A 156 23.25 19.98 -11.87
N CYS A 157 23.17 19.10 -10.86
CA CYS A 157 24.16 19.06 -9.76
C CYS A 157 24.79 17.71 -9.45
N THR A 158 24.18 16.57 -9.77
CA THR A 158 24.83 15.29 -9.47
C THR A 158 26.05 15.10 -10.36
N GLN A 159 27.12 14.51 -9.79
CA GLN A 159 28.35 14.28 -10.55
C GLN A 159 28.18 13.17 -11.60
N ARG A 160 27.31 12.19 -11.31
CA ARG A 160 27.15 10.98 -12.12
C ARG A 160 26.11 11.11 -13.22
N ARG A 161 25.20 12.10 -13.14
CA ARG A 161 24.11 12.32 -14.11
C ARG A 161 23.38 11.01 -14.48
N PRO A 162 22.87 10.25 -13.50
CA PRO A 162 22.26 8.96 -13.77
C PRO A 162 20.90 9.12 -14.46
N ASP A 163 20.60 8.24 -15.41
CA ASP A 163 19.26 8.14 -16.02
C ASP A 163 18.24 7.58 -15.02
N THR A 164 18.69 6.65 -14.18
CA THR A 164 17.88 6.00 -13.16
C THR A 164 18.63 5.89 -11.83
N ILE A 165 17.89 6.07 -10.74
CA ILE A 165 18.34 5.83 -9.37
C ILE A 165 17.33 4.94 -8.66
N GLN A 166 17.78 3.99 -7.87
CA GLN A 166 16.92 3.18 -7.03
C GLN A 166 17.07 3.58 -5.56
N MET A 167 15.97 3.84 -4.90
CA MET A 167 15.92 4.08 -3.46
C MET A 167 15.33 2.84 -2.79
N LYS A 168 16.08 2.23 -1.88
CA LYS A 168 15.60 1.13 -1.05
C LYS A 168 15.51 1.56 0.40
N ILE A 169 14.35 1.37 1.01
CA ILE A 169 14.16 1.62 2.43
C ILE A 169 14.51 0.33 3.19
N ASN A 170 15.51 0.40 4.07
CA ASN A 170 15.96 -0.75 4.86
C ASN A 170 15.16 -0.86 6.15
N SER A 171 14.95 0.25 6.86
CA SER A 171 14.20 0.25 8.11
C SER A 171 13.54 1.60 8.37
N VAL A 172 12.39 1.56 9.04
CA VAL A 172 11.72 2.72 9.61
C VAL A 172 11.54 2.44 11.10
N SER A 173 12.01 3.34 11.96
CA SER A 173 11.96 3.16 13.41
C SER A 173 11.56 4.46 14.12
N THR A 174 10.49 4.42 14.89
CA THR A 174 10.07 5.51 15.78
C THR A 174 10.66 5.31 17.18
N VAL A 175 10.92 6.41 17.89
CA VAL A 175 11.24 6.36 19.33
C VAL A 175 9.97 6.66 20.13
N PRO A 176 9.70 5.97 21.26
CA PRO A 176 8.41 6.09 21.95
C PRO A 176 8.05 7.48 22.47
N TYR A 177 9.05 8.35 22.68
CA TYR A 177 8.86 9.71 23.19
C TYR A 177 8.90 10.78 22.09
N PHE A 178 9.07 10.38 20.82
CA PHE A 178 9.09 11.28 19.67
C PHE A 178 8.70 10.53 18.40
N THR A 179 7.39 10.45 18.14
CA THR A 179 6.81 9.72 17.00
C THR A 179 6.69 10.57 15.75
N ALA A 180 6.67 11.91 15.88
CA ALA A 180 6.50 12.86 14.77
C ALA A 180 7.56 12.75 13.65
N ARG A 181 8.77 12.23 13.96
CA ARG A 181 9.85 12.01 12.98
C ARG A 181 10.43 10.60 13.10
N PRO A 182 9.78 9.59 12.51
CA PRO A 182 10.35 8.25 12.40
C PRO A 182 11.71 8.30 11.71
N LYS A 183 12.73 7.66 12.29
CA LYS A 183 14.05 7.53 11.66
C LYS A 183 13.97 6.53 10.50
N VAL A 184 14.51 6.93 9.35
CA VAL A 184 14.56 6.11 8.14
C VAL A 184 16.02 5.74 7.86
N THR A 185 16.27 4.48 7.54
CA THR A 185 17.56 4.05 6.97
C THR A 185 17.31 3.34 5.65
N GLY A 186 18.24 3.48 4.72
CA GLY A 186 18.07 2.97 3.38
C GLY A 186 19.37 2.90 2.60
N SER A 187 19.24 2.65 1.30
CA SER A 187 20.36 2.62 0.38
C SER A 187 19.93 3.17 -0.97
N ILE A 188 20.72 4.11 -1.51
CA ILE A 188 20.54 4.64 -2.86
C ILE A 188 21.45 3.82 -3.78
N MET A 189 20.85 3.17 -4.76
CA MET A 189 21.50 2.33 -5.75
C MET A 189 21.54 3.07 -7.08
N ILE A 190 22.74 3.41 -7.56
CA ILE A 190 22.93 4.13 -8.82
C ILE A 190 23.47 3.16 -9.86
N GLN A 191 22.75 3.03 -10.98
CA GLN A 191 23.24 2.31 -12.15
C GLN A 191 24.28 3.15 -12.87
N LYS A 192 25.42 2.54 -13.18
CA LYS A 192 26.43 3.10 -14.06
C LYS A 192 26.54 2.21 -15.29
N HIS A 193 25.98 2.71 -16.39
CA HIS A 193 26.16 2.12 -17.71
C HIS A 193 27.53 2.54 -18.27
N THR A 194 28.37 1.56 -18.57
CA THR A 194 29.62 1.75 -19.31
C THR A 194 29.53 0.93 -20.60
N LYS A 195 30.32 1.26 -21.64
CA LYS A 195 30.32 0.52 -22.91
C LYS A 195 30.53 -1.00 -22.76
N ASP A 196 31.15 -1.41 -21.66
CA ASP A 196 31.59 -2.79 -21.44
C ASP A 196 30.82 -3.51 -20.31
N TYR A 197 30.13 -2.77 -19.41
CA TYR A 197 29.42 -3.36 -18.27
C TYR A 197 28.43 -2.39 -17.61
N ASP A 198 27.42 -2.97 -16.98
CA ASP A 198 26.54 -2.29 -16.03
C ASP A 198 27.04 -2.57 -14.61
N SER A 199 27.21 -1.52 -13.82
CA SER A 199 27.61 -1.63 -12.41
C SER A 199 26.68 -0.86 -11.50
N TRP A 200 26.38 -1.43 -10.34
CA TRP A 200 25.55 -0.80 -9.32
C TRP A 200 26.42 -0.29 -8.18
N THR A 201 26.25 0.97 -7.83
CA THR A 201 26.85 1.54 -6.61
C THR A 201 25.77 1.69 -5.56
N SER A 202 25.95 1.07 -4.39
CA SER A 202 25.02 1.18 -3.25
C SER A 202 25.59 2.15 -2.21
N LEU A 203 24.88 3.24 -1.97
CA LEU A 203 25.23 4.29 -1.02
C LEU A 203 24.29 4.20 0.19
N PRO A 204 24.79 3.86 1.39
CA PRO A 204 23.95 3.83 2.58
C PRO A 204 23.52 5.25 2.95
N VAL A 205 22.24 5.41 3.27
CA VAL A 205 21.65 6.70 3.65
C VAL A 205 20.88 6.57 4.95
N THR A 206 20.86 7.67 5.69
CA THR A 206 20.03 7.85 6.88
C THR A 206 19.19 9.09 6.71
N GLY A 207 18.04 9.11 7.36
CA GLY A 207 17.07 10.17 7.19
C GLY A 207 15.94 10.08 8.20
N TYR A 208 14.85 10.78 7.90
CA TYR A 208 13.62 10.73 8.67
C TYR A 208 12.40 10.82 7.76
N TRP A 209 11.27 10.34 8.28
CA TRP A 209 9.96 10.58 7.69
C TRP A 209 9.40 11.89 8.25
N ALA A 210 8.86 12.70 7.35
CA ALA A 210 8.23 13.98 7.62
C ALA A 210 6.72 13.80 7.45
N ALA A 211 6.01 13.57 8.55
CA ALA A 211 4.58 13.26 8.51
C ALA A 211 3.75 14.44 7.99
N SER A 212 4.05 15.66 8.45
CA SER A 212 3.40 16.91 8.01
C SER A 212 3.39 17.12 6.50
N GLU A 213 4.44 16.68 5.80
CA GLU A 213 4.59 16.85 4.36
C GLU A 213 4.47 15.53 3.59
N GLY A 214 4.16 14.41 4.25
CA GLY A 214 4.17 13.09 3.62
C GLY A 214 5.46 12.83 2.83
N SER A 215 6.63 13.07 3.43
CA SER A 215 7.90 13.08 2.70
C SER A 215 9.01 12.27 3.39
N VAL A 216 9.80 11.51 2.63
CA VAL A 216 11.07 10.93 3.13
C VAL A 216 12.19 11.93 2.89
N VAL A 217 12.92 12.31 3.93
CA VAL A 217 14.13 13.14 3.85
C VAL A 217 15.34 12.27 4.11
N LEU A 218 16.20 12.08 3.11
CA LEU A 218 17.45 11.34 3.18
C LEU A 218 18.63 12.29 3.15
N PHE A 219 19.51 12.16 4.15
CA PHE A 219 20.71 12.97 4.26
C PHE A 219 21.76 12.58 3.21
N PRO A 220 22.69 13.51 2.88
CA PRO A 220 23.72 13.26 1.88
C PRO A 220 24.56 12.02 2.20
N PRO A 221 24.66 11.03 1.29
CA PRO A 221 25.54 9.86 1.47
C PRO A 221 27.01 10.17 1.20
N GLU A 222 27.28 11.26 0.48
CA GLU A 222 28.61 11.66 0.02
C GLU A 222 28.96 13.09 0.48
N ASN A 223 30.21 13.49 0.29
CA ASN A 223 30.73 14.80 0.72
C ASN A 223 30.26 15.99 -0.16
N ASP A 224 29.36 15.77 -1.11
CA ASP A 224 28.80 16.80 -1.99
C ASP A 224 27.63 17.58 -1.37
N ARG A 225 27.15 17.10 -0.20
CA ARG A 225 26.04 17.66 0.59
C ARG A 225 24.72 17.70 -0.18
N LEU A 226 24.51 16.72 -1.07
CA LEU A 226 23.27 16.52 -1.80
C LEU A 226 22.37 15.52 -1.06
N GLY A 227 21.28 16.01 -0.47
CA GLY A 227 20.24 15.19 0.14
C GLY A 227 19.15 14.88 -0.89
N LEU A 228 18.34 13.86 -0.60
CA LEU A 228 17.18 13.47 -1.40
C LEU A 228 15.92 13.65 -0.55
N VAL A 229 14.93 14.39 -1.07
CA VAL A 229 13.61 14.53 -0.48
C VAL A 229 12.61 13.90 -1.43
N CYS A 230 11.92 12.84 -1.03
CA CYS A 230 10.82 12.28 -1.83
C CYS A 230 9.49 12.67 -1.19
N THR A 231 8.70 13.50 -1.89
CA THR A 231 7.36 13.90 -1.47
C THR A 231 6.34 12.98 -2.12
N PHE A 232 5.49 12.37 -1.29
CA PHE A 232 4.37 11.55 -1.73
C PHE A 232 3.17 12.50 -1.87
N HIS A 233 2.60 12.55 -3.06
CA HIS A 233 1.47 13.43 -3.34
C HIS A 233 0.18 12.62 -3.35
N GLY A 234 -0.82 13.10 -2.62
CA GLY A 234 -2.19 12.60 -2.76
C GLY A 234 -2.40 11.16 -2.27
N HIS A 235 -3.33 10.47 -2.92
CA HIS A 235 -3.68 9.07 -2.66
C HIS A 235 -2.79 8.05 -3.36
N ASP A 236 -1.97 8.48 -4.32
CA ASP A 236 -1.04 7.58 -4.99
C ASP A 236 0.14 7.25 -4.06
N HIS A 237 -0.01 6.11 -3.38
CA HIS A 237 1.02 5.58 -2.49
C HIS A 237 2.17 4.91 -3.24
N ASP A 238 2.16 4.87 -4.56
CA ASP A 238 3.13 4.17 -5.40
C ASP A 238 4.01 5.11 -6.24
N THR A 239 3.80 6.43 -6.14
CA THR A 239 4.68 7.43 -6.74
C THR A 239 5.18 8.47 -5.74
N CYS A 240 6.40 8.97 -5.95
CA CYS A 240 6.89 10.13 -5.22
C CYS A 240 7.79 11.03 -6.07
N THR A 241 7.67 12.34 -5.84
CA THR A 241 8.52 13.36 -6.47
C THR A 241 9.79 13.51 -5.67
N GLY A 242 10.90 13.04 -6.22
CA GLY A 242 12.21 13.07 -5.60
C GLY A 242 13.03 14.28 -6.00
N LEU A 243 13.27 15.20 -5.07
CA LEU A 243 14.12 16.37 -5.26
C LEU A 243 15.50 16.15 -4.63
N ILE A 244 16.56 16.39 -5.41
CA ILE A 244 17.91 16.48 -4.87
C ILE A 244 18.17 17.93 -4.47
N VAL A 245 18.40 18.13 -3.17
CA VAL A 245 18.57 19.44 -2.56
C VAL A 245 19.95 19.57 -1.93
N ARG A 246 20.52 20.77 -1.98
CA ARG A 246 21.73 21.08 -1.23
C ARG A 246 21.35 21.49 0.19
N GLU A 247 21.92 20.80 1.18
CA GLU A 247 21.63 20.96 2.63
C GLU A 247 21.59 22.42 3.11
N SER A 248 22.45 23.30 2.56
CA SER A 248 22.61 24.69 3.01
C SER A 248 21.63 25.69 2.40
N ILE A 249 21.03 25.41 1.23
CA ILE A 249 20.24 26.39 0.47
C ILE A 249 18.79 25.90 0.27
N TRP A 250 18.54 24.59 0.37
CA TRP A 250 17.23 23.97 0.11
C TRP A 250 16.65 24.25 -1.29
N ASN A 251 17.48 24.72 -2.23
CA ASN A 251 17.09 24.84 -3.63
C ASN A 251 17.29 23.48 -4.33
N PRO A 252 16.25 22.93 -5.00
CA PRO A 252 16.39 21.71 -5.76
C PRO A 252 17.28 21.95 -6.98
N CYS A 253 18.16 21.00 -7.25
CA CYS A 253 19.08 21.05 -8.38
C CYS A 253 18.98 19.83 -9.30
N ALA A 254 18.25 18.80 -8.88
CA ALA A 254 17.80 17.70 -9.71
C ALA A 254 16.41 17.23 -9.24
N GLU A 255 15.66 16.61 -10.14
CA GLU A 255 14.34 16.05 -9.90
C GLU A 255 14.23 14.68 -10.58
N PHE A 256 13.64 13.74 -9.85
CA PHE A 256 13.39 12.36 -10.26
C PHE A 256 11.95 12.00 -9.92
N THR A 257 11.28 11.30 -10.83
CA THR A 257 9.97 10.69 -10.56
C THR A 257 10.18 9.25 -10.14
N PHE A 258 9.86 8.93 -8.89
CA PHE A 258 9.99 7.58 -8.34
C PHE A 258 8.69 6.82 -8.45
N HIS A 259 8.81 5.54 -8.82
CA HIS A 259 7.74 4.56 -8.81
C HIS A 259 8.12 3.39 -7.91
N ARG A 260 7.15 2.84 -7.18
CA ARG A 260 7.34 1.63 -6.38
C ARG A 260 7.54 0.42 -7.31
N ASP A 261 8.53 -0.41 -6.99
CA ASP A 261 8.81 -1.69 -7.68
C ASP A 261 7.87 -2.82 -7.22
#